data_AF-A0A0G1RF92-F1
#
_entry.id   AF-A0A0G1RF92-F1
#
_cell.length_a   1.000
_cell.length_b   1.000
_cell.length_c   1.000
_cell.angle_alpha   90.00
_cell.angle_beta   90.00
_cell.angle_gamma   90.00
#
_symmetry.space_group_name_H-M   'P 1'
#
loop_
_entity.id
_entity.type
_entity.pdbx_description
1 polymer ?
#
loop_
_entity_poly.entity_id
_entity_poly.type
_entity_poly.pdbx_seq_one_letter_code
_entity_poly.pdbx_strand_id
1 'polypeptide(L)'
;MRLKPRLLIDIRKEGTDVYSFHKERVNLNQRIPQKTSRIARPLLLLLIISIGAISLDVSVFAPSGGGVRALTVDQETQQLKEQLKEYEQQIEELQKTVTIYQQKGSTLQAEVDRLKSKISSINGQISKITKTLNTLSGQIQTTASKISDTQGKIERSRDALAGIIRRVSKDDEKGLVEILFENQSLSDFFVNVNDLVLLQENLKETLDDLDVLKDDLITQKELLALERSDVEVLRLYQVRQKEEVEGTKAEQDHLLAVTKGQEASYQTLLAQTEATASQIRARIFRLLGGGQMTFEEAYKFAKFAEQRTGVRAALILAVLDRESALGRNVGQCTYHTAMAPGPPNSTRDDVTPFLAITKKLGLDPEATLVSCPIVADGAYGGAMGPAQFIPTTWVTYESRIEAVTGSRPASPWRNLDAFVASGLYLKDSGGATNELAAAARYYCGGNWQRSVCMNVYGAAVINRAAQIQKDIDVLER
;
A
#
# COMPACT_ATOMS: atom_id res chain seq x y z
N MET A 1 -6.82 -61.94 11.68
CA MET A 1 -7.47 -61.04 10.69
C MET A 1 -6.53 -59.84 10.52
N ARG A 2 -5.78 -59.58 9.43
CA ARG A 2 -5.88 -59.91 7.99
C ARG A 2 -7.24 -59.59 7.35
N LEU A 3 -7.25 -58.49 6.59
CA LEU A 3 -7.86 -58.36 5.25
C LEU A 3 -7.06 -57.31 4.43
N LYS A 4 -6.19 -57.80 3.53
CA LYS A 4 -5.98 -57.24 2.16
C LYS A 4 -7.17 -57.76 1.30
N PRO A 5 -7.51 -57.30 0.06
CA PRO A 5 -6.63 -56.89 -1.05
C PRO A 5 -7.15 -55.59 -1.75
N ARG A 6 -6.88 -55.16 -3.00
CA ARG A 6 -6.30 -55.75 -4.24
C ARG A 6 -5.26 -54.81 -4.91
N LEU A 7 -4.86 -55.19 -6.13
CA LEU A 7 -4.02 -54.52 -7.12
C LEU A 7 -4.74 -54.67 -8.48
N LEU A 8 -4.18 -54.08 -9.57
CA LEU A 8 -4.68 -54.06 -10.97
C LEU A 8 -5.83 -53.05 -11.19
N ILE A 9 -5.88 -52.30 -12.30
CA ILE A 9 -5.58 -52.69 -13.69
C ILE A 9 -4.72 -51.64 -14.44
N ASP A 10 -3.75 -52.11 -15.23
CA ASP A 10 -3.12 -51.35 -16.32
C ASP A 10 -4.13 -51.07 -17.45
N ILE A 11 -4.29 -49.79 -17.84
CA ILE A 11 -4.81 -49.45 -19.17
C ILE A 11 -3.87 -48.43 -19.79
N ARG A 12 -2.90 -48.93 -20.58
CA ARG A 12 -2.38 -48.15 -21.70
C ARG A 12 -3.55 -47.88 -22.65
N LYS A 13 -3.75 -46.62 -23.03
CA LYS A 13 -4.49 -46.28 -24.24
C LYS A 13 -3.58 -45.46 -25.14
N GLU A 14 -3.44 -45.92 -26.37
CA GLU A 14 -2.58 -45.29 -27.37
C GLU A 14 -3.15 -43.95 -27.83
N GLY A 15 -2.25 -43.04 -28.23
CA GLY A 15 -2.51 -42.00 -29.23
C GLY A 15 -3.77 -41.15 -29.06
N THR A 16 -3.73 -40.15 -28.18
CA THR A 16 -4.55 -38.94 -28.32
C THR A 16 -3.66 -37.71 -28.29
N ASP A 17 -3.57 -37.03 -29.43
CA ASP A 17 -2.73 -35.86 -29.63
C ASP A 17 -3.22 -34.65 -28.82
N VAL A 18 -2.32 -34.09 -28.01
CA VAL A 18 -2.55 -32.93 -27.14
C VAL A 18 -2.73 -31.64 -27.95
N TYR A 19 -2.37 -31.64 -29.24
CA TYR A 19 -2.51 -30.50 -30.15
C TYR A 19 -3.76 -30.57 -31.06
N SER A 20 -4.70 -31.47 -30.78
CA SER A 20 -5.92 -31.62 -31.59
C SER A 20 -6.92 -30.45 -31.40
N PHE A 21 -7.07 -29.63 -32.45
CA PHE A 21 -7.99 -28.49 -32.48
C PHE A 21 -9.45 -28.90 -32.18
N HIS A 22 -10.03 -28.28 -31.15
CA HIS A 22 -11.44 -28.46 -30.81
C HIS A 22 -12.34 -27.77 -31.87
N LYS A 23 -13.36 -28.49 -32.35
CA LYS A 23 -14.39 -27.92 -33.23
C LYS A 23 -15.32 -26.98 -32.47
N GLU A 24 -15.60 -25.81 -33.05
CA GLU A 24 -16.61 -24.89 -32.54
C GLU A 24 -18.00 -25.54 -32.40
N ARG A 25 -18.69 -25.22 -31.31
CA ARG A 25 -20.16 -24.99 -31.21
C ARG A 25 -20.60 -24.83 -29.75
N VAL A 26 -20.88 -23.60 -29.31
CA VAL A 26 -22.13 -23.26 -28.60
C VAL A 26 -22.52 -21.83 -28.99
N ASN A 27 -23.75 -21.63 -29.44
CA ASN A 27 -24.26 -20.33 -29.87
C ASN A 27 -25.09 -19.70 -28.73
N LEU A 28 -24.51 -18.74 -27.99
CA LEU A 28 -25.12 -18.12 -26.80
C LEU A 28 -26.05 -16.94 -27.14
N ASN A 29 -27.00 -17.15 -28.06
CA ASN A 29 -27.99 -16.13 -28.40
C ASN A 29 -29.41 -16.68 -28.21
N GLN A 30 -29.89 -16.70 -26.96
CA GLN A 30 -31.29 -16.95 -26.63
C GLN A 30 -31.84 -15.84 -25.72
N ARG A 31 -32.76 -15.04 -26.27
CA ARG A 31 -33.55 -14.06 -25.52
C ARG A 31 -34.63 -14.79 -24.72
N ILE A 32 -34.68 -14.58 -23.41
CA ILE A 32 -35.74 -15.11 -22.55
C ILE A 32 -36.98 -14.19 -22.65
N PRO A 33 -38.18 -14.70 -23.00
CA PRO A 33 -39.40 -13.90 -22.97
C PRO A 33 -39.97 -13.84 -21.53
N GLN A 34 -40.13 -12.63 -21.00
CA GLN A 34 -40.84 -12.44 -19.72
C GLN A 34 -42.34 -12.65 -19.91
N LYS A 35 -42.91 -13.61 -19.18
CA LYS A 35 -44.34 -13.94 -19.24
C LYS A 35 -45.09 -13.19 -18.13
N THR A 36 -46.04 -12.33 -18.50
CA THR A 36 -46.89 -11.57 -17.59
C THR A 36 -47.88 -12.45 -16.83
N SER A 37 -48.11 -12.15 -15.54
CA SER A 37 -49.33 -12.54 -14.83
C SER A 37 -49.88 -11.36 -14.02
N ARG A 38 -51.20 -11.22 -13.99
CA ARG A 38 -51.96 -10.17 -13.29
C ARG A 38 -52.75 -10.80 -12.12
N ILE A 39 -53.50 -9.96 -11.38
CA ILE A 39 -54.42 -10.27 -10.25
C ILE A 39 -53.72 -10.22 -8.88
N ALA A 40 -54.19 -9.51 -7.84
CA ALA A 40 -55.09 -8.35 -7.75
C ALA A 40 -54.88 -7.60 -6.41
N ARG A 41 -55.20 -6.30 -6.37
CA ARG A 41 -55.36 -5.41 -5.19
C ARG A 41 -56.76 -5.67 -4.52
N PRO A 42 -57.20 -5.07 -3.36
CA PRO A 42 -56.79 -3.74 -2.83
C PRO A 42 -56.87 -3.43 -1.30
N LEU A 43 -56.24 -2.32 -0.89
CA LEU A 43 -56.74 -1.23 -0.01
C LEU A 43 -55.68 -0.08 -0.10
N LEU A 44 -55.91 1.19 -0.49
CA LEU A 44 -56.99 2.18 -0.25
C LEU A 44 -56.84 2.83 1.15
N LEU A 45 -56.77 4.16 1.36
CA LEU A 45 -56.69 5.38 0.52
C LEU A 45 -56.14 6.54 1.40
N LEU A 46 -55.58 7.61 0.80
CA LEU A 46 -55.66 9.06 1.18
C LEU A 46 -54.59 9.83 0.35
N LEU A 47 -54.90 10.40 -0.84
CA LEU A 47 -55.58 11.70 -1.09
C LEU A 47 -54.63 12.89 -0.79
N ILE A 48 -53.86 13.43 -1.74
CA ILE A 48 -54.20 14.25 -2.95
C ILE A 48 -54.94 15.57 -2.63
N ILE A 49 -54.17 16.66 -2.59
CA ILE A 49 -54.53 18.08 -2.88
C ILE A 49 -53.21 18.68 -3.47
N SER A 50 -53.00 18.97 -4.77
CA SER A 50 -53.70 19.85 -5.74
C SER A 50 -53.55 21.35 -5.34
N ILE A 51 -53.09 22.35 -6.11
CA ILE A 51 -52.86 22.63 -7.55
C ILE A 51 -51.79 23.75 -7.66
N GLY A 52 -51.12 23.93 -8.81
CA GLY A 52 -50.36 25.17 -9.08
C GLY A 52 -49.46 25.12 -10.32
N ALA A 53 -50.02 25.31 -11.52
CA ALA A 53 -49.26 25.28 -12.77
C ALA A 53 -48.76 26.67 -13.20
N ILE A 54 -47.47 26.77 -13.56
CA ILE A 54 -46.97 27.71 -14.58
C ILE A 54 -45.96 26.94 -15.44
N SER A 55 -46.29 26.77 -16.73
CA SER A 55 -45.34 26.35 -17.76
C SER A 55 -44.70 27.59 -18.37
N LEU A 56 -43.38 27.61 -18.52
CA LEU A 56 -42.68 28.46 -19.47
C LEU A 56 -41.60 27.65 -20.18
N ASP A 57 -41.84 27.36 -21.45
CA ASP A 57 -40.86 26.75 -22.34
C ASP A 57 -39.71 27.73 -22.61
N VAL A 58 -38.48 27.33 -22.26
CA VAL A 58 -37.26 27.90 -22.85
C VAL A 58 -36.37 26.76 -23.31
N SER A 59 -36.42 26.50 -24.61
CA SER A 59 -35.53 25.56 -25.30
C SER A 59 -34.10 26.09 -25.28
N VAL A 60 -33.27 25.63 -24.34
CA VAL A 60 -31.83 25.91 -24.36
C VAL A 60 -31.15 24.96 -25.34
N PHE A 61 -30.81 25.48 -26.51
CA PHE A 61 -29.88 24.85 -27.45
C PHE A 61 -28.55 24.57 -26.74
N ALA A 62 -28.04 23.34 -26.85
CA ALA A 62 -26.69 23.00 -26.41
C ALA A 62 -25.68 23.43 -27.50
N PRO A 63 -24.74 24.35 -27.22
CA PRO A 63 -23.61 24.58 -28.11
C PRO A 63 -22.55 23.50 -27.87
N SER A 64 -22.25 22.73 -28.91
CA SER A 64 -21.06 21.89 -28.95
C SER A 64 -19.81 22.77 -29.03
N GLY A 65 -19.11 22.92 -27.90
CA GLY A 65 -17.83 23.63 -27.81
C GLY A 65 -16.88 22.86 -26.89
N GLY A 66 -15.76 22.38 -27.43
CA GLY A 66 -14.72 21.73 -26.64
C GLY A 66 -13.85 22.74 -25.89
N GLY A 67 -13.40 22.38 -24.70
CA GLY A 67 -12.42 23.16 -23.94
C GLY A 67 -12.63 23.15 -22.43
N VAL A 68 -11.57 22.75 -21.71
CA VAL A 68 -11.30 23.08 -20.29
C VAL A 68 -12.27 22.50 -19.23
N ARG A 69 -11.93 21.30 -18.72
CA ARG A 69 -12.32 20.82 -17.37
C ARG A 69 -11.12 20.48 -16.47
N ALA A 70 -9.92 20.98 -16.79
CA ALA A 70 -8.71 20.76 -15.99
C ALA A 70 -8.57 21.73 -14.80
N LEU A 71 -9.21 22.90 -14.84
CA LEU A 71 -8.97 24.02 -13.91
C LEU A 71 -9.67 23.92 -12.54
N THR A 72 -10.63 22.99 -12.36
CA THR A 72 -11.41 22.88 -11.11
C THR A 72 -10.76 21.97 -10.05
N VAL A 73 -10.08 20.91 -10.48
CA VAL A 73 -9.50 19.90 -9.57
C VAL A 73 -8.35 20.47 -8.75
N ASP A 74 -7.51 21.33 -9.33
CA ASP A 74 -6.40 21.97 -8.61
C ASP A 74 -6.89 22.96 -7.54
N GLN A 75 -7.97 23.71 -7.83
CA GLN A 75 -8.58 24.64 -6.87
C GLN A 75 -9.24 23.89 -5.70
N GLU A 76 -9.99 22.83 -5.98
CA GLU A 76 -10.59 21.96 -4.96
C GLU A 76 -9.52 21.25 -4.12
N THR A 77 -8.46 20.74 -4.75
CA THR A 77 -7.31 20.13 -4.08
C THR A 77 -6.59 21.13 -3.16
N GLN A 78 -6.44 22.38 -3.57
CA GLN A 78 -5.77 23.41 -2.76
C GLN A 78 -6.62 23.83 -1.55
N GLN A 79 -7.95 23.91 -1.69
CA GLN A 79 -8.85 24.15 -0.56
C GLN A 79 -8.84 22.97 0.44
N LEU A 80 -8.83 21.73 -0.06
CA LEU A 80 -8.73 20.54 0.78
C LEU A 80 -7.39 20.47 1.53
N LYS A 81 -6.28 20.92 0.93
CA LYS A 81 -4.95 21.02 1.59
C LYS A 81 -4.94 22.02 2.74
N GLU A 82 -5.48 23.23 2.56
CA GLU A 82 -5.47 24.24 3.63
C GLU A 82 -6.33 23.79 4.83
N GLN A 83 -7.50 23.21 4.56
CA GLN A 83 -8.35 22.64 5.62
C GLN A 83 -7.76 21.39 6.29
N LEU A 84 -6.89 20.63 5.60
CA LEU A 84 -6.18 19.49 6.18
C LEU A 84 -5.10 19.95 7.15
N LYS A 85 -4.39 21.03 6.82
CA LYS A 85 -3.40 21.69 7.70
C LYS A 85 -4.03 22.28 8.96
N GLU A 86 -5.24 22.86 8.85
CA GLU A 86 -6.00 23.34 10.02
C GLU A 86 -6.33 22.18 10.98
N TYR A 87 -6.81 21.04 10.46
CA TYR A 87 -7.05 19.85 11.28
C TYR A 87 -5.76 19.23 11.84
N GLU A 88 -4.63 19.31 11.14
CA GLU A 88 -3.33 18.87 11.67
C GLU A 88 -2.94 19.65 12.92
N GLN A 89 -3.11 20.97 12.91
CA GLN A 89 -2.87 21.84 14.08
C GLN A 89 -3.80 21.49 15.24
N GLN A 90 -5.10 21.31 14.98
CA GLN A 90 -6.08 20.90 16.00
C GLN A 90 -5.77 19.51 16.58
N ILE A 91 -5.34 18.55 15.76
CA ILE A 91 -4.93 17.21 16.22
C ILE A 91 -3.68 17.31 17.10
N GLU A 92 -2.68 18.14 16.73
CA GLU A 92 -1.46 18.33 17.52
C GLU A 92 -1.75 18.98 18.88
N GLU A 93 -2.63 19.98 18.94
CA GLU A 93 -3.06 20.64 20.17
C GLU A 93 -3.86 19.67 21.08
N LEU A 94 -4.75 18.88 20.50
CA LEU A 94 -5.48 17.83 21.23
C LEU A 94 -4.55 16.72 21.73
N GLN A 95 -3.52 16.34 20.97
CA GLN A 95 -2.50 15.37 21.41
C GLN A 95 -1.68 15.91 22.59
N LYS A 96 -1.22 17.17 22.53
CA LYS A 96 -0.56 17.85 23.67
C LYS A 96 -1.47 17.87 24.90
N THR A 97 -2.75 18.17 24.70
CA THR A 97 -3.76 18.21 25.78
C THR A 97 -3.98 16.83 26.41
N VAL A 98 -4.08 15.77 25.61
CA VAL A 98 -4.11 14.37 26.10
C VAL A 98 -2.85 14.04 26.90
N THR A 99 -1.66 14.44 26.45
CA THR A 99 -0.41 14.22 27.19
C THR A 99 -0.40 14.94 28.55
N ILE A 100 -0.88 16.19 28.60
CA ILE A 100 -0.98 16.98 29.85
C ILE A 100 -1.96 16.32 30.83
N TYR A 101 -3.13 15.89 30.38
CA TYR A 101 -4.08 15.20 31.27
C TYR A 101 -3.59 13.81 31.70
N GLN A 102 -2.84 13.10 30.84
CA GLN A 102 -2.20 11.83 31.19
C GLN A 102 -1.15 11.98 32.30
N GLN A 103 -0.51 13.15 32.45
CA GLN A 103 0.38 13.46 33.58
C GLN A 103 -0.39 13.86 34.86
N LYS A 104 -1.69 14.19 34.73
CA LYS A 104 -2.58 14.65 35.81
C LYS A 104 -3.63 13.61 36.22
N GLY A 105 -3.49 12.35 35.78
CA GLY A 105 -4.48 11.27 35.94
C GLY A 105 -4.79 10.83 37.38
N SER A 106 -4.39 11.60 38.40
CA SER A 106 -4.72 11.39 39.81
C SER A 106 -6.08 11.97 40.21
N THR A 107 -6.94 12.38 39.28
CA THR A 107 -8.34 12.77 39.59
C THR A 107 -9.31 12.26 38.53
N LEU A 108 -10.55 11.96 38.97
CA LEU A 108 -11.62 11.49 38.11
C LEU A 108 -11.93 12.51 36.99
N GLN A 109 -11.96 13.79 37.32
CA GLN A 109 -12.22 14.85 36.35
C GLN A 109 -11.11 14.94 35.29
N ALA A 110 -9.83 14.87 35.68
CA ALA A 110 -8.72 14.88 34.74
C ALA A 110 -8.74 13.67 33.80
N GLU A 111 -9.16 12.50 34.29
CA GLU A 111 -9.29 11.29 33.48
C GLU A 111 -10.49 11.37 32.51
N VAL A 112 -11.64 11.90 32.94
CA VAL A 112 -12.78 12.17 32.06
C VAL A 112 -12.41 13.18 30.97
N ASP A 113 -11.67 14.24 31.30
CA ASP A 113 -11.18 15.22 30.32
C ASP A 113 -10.12 14.62 29.38
N ARG A 114 -9.28 13.68 29.86
CA ARG A 114 -8.35 12.90 29.02
C ARG A 114 -9.11 12.06 28.00
N LEU A 115 -10.12 11.31 28.41
CA LEU A 115 -10.94 10.47 27.53
C LEU A 115 -11.71 11.32 26.51
N LYS A 116 -12.31 12.44 26.94
CA LYS A 116 -12.99 13.41 26.06
C LYS A 116 -12.03 14.03 25.02
N SER A 117 -10.82 14.41 25.44
CA SER A 117 -9.79 14.94 24.55
C SER A 117 -9.30 13.87 23.56
N LYS A 118 -9.19 12.60 23.99
CA LYS A 118 -8.88 11.46 23.12
C LYS A 118 -9.97 11.25 22.06
N ILE A 119 -11.25 11.23 22.46
CA ILE A 119 -12.39 11.14 21.53
C ILE A 119 -12.37 12.27 20.51
N SER A 120 -12.12 13.52 20.95
CA SER A 120 -12.01 14.68 20.06
C SER A 120 -10.84 14.53 19.07
N SER A 121 -9.67 14.08 19.54
CA SER A 121 -8.50 13.83 18.68
C SER A 121 -8.78 12.77 17.61
N ILE A 122 -9.41 11.65 17.98
CA ILE A 122 -9.77 10.59 17.03
C ILE A 122 -10.82 11.09 16.01
N ASN A 123 -11.82 11.86 16.43
CA ASN A 123 -12.79 12.46 15.52
C ASN A 123 -12.14 13.45 14.52
N GLY A 124 -11.11 14.20 14.96
CA GLY A 124 -10.26 15.00 14.07
C GLY A 124 -9.53 14.14 13.05
N GLN A 125 -8.92 13.03 13.47
CA GLN A 125 -8.26 12.07 12.58
C GLN A 125 -9.24 11.43 11.58
N ILE A 126 -10.44 11.01 12.00
CA ILE A 126 -11.50 10.50 11.12
C ILE A 126 -11.90 11.54 10.07
N SER A 127 -11.97 12.82 10.45
CA SER A 127 -12.28 13.93 9.53
C SER A 127 -11.15 14.14 8.50
N LYS A 128 -9.88 14.11 8.94
CA LYS A 128 -8.69 14.17 8.07
C LYS A 128 -8.62 13.00 7.09
N ILE A 129 -8.93 11.77 7.54
CA ILE A 129 -9.01 10.58 6.69
C ILE A 129 -10.12 10.73 5.64
N THR A 130 -11.28 11.26 6.03
CA THR A 130 -12.41 11.49 5.10
C THR A 130 -12.02 12.45 3.98
N LYS A 131 -11.34 13.56 4.30
CA LYS A 131 -10.82 14.50 3.28
C LYS A 131 -9.74 13.85 2.40
N THR A 132 -8.83 13.07 2.98
CA THR A 132 -7.83 12.28 2.24
C THR A 132 -8.50 11.35 1.22
N LEU A 133 -9.52 10.59 1.64
CA LEU A 133 -10.26 9.66 0.78
C LEU A 133 -10.96 10.37 -0.39
N ASN A 134 -11.50 11.57 -0.17
CA ASN A 134 -12.09 12.38 -1.24
C ASN A 134 -11.04 12.86 -2.25
N THR A 135 -9.91 13.40 -1.78
CA THR A 135 -8.78 13.79 -2.64
C THR A 135 -8.28 12.62 -3.48
N LEU A 136 -8.07 11.47 -2.85
CA LEU A 136 -7.57 10.26 -3.49
C LEU A 136 -8.55 9.68 -4.53
N SER A 137 -9.86 9.80 -4.29
CA SER A 137 -10.89 9.48 -5.30
C SER A 137 -10.78 10.35 -6.56
N GLY A 138 -10.46 11.64 -6.41
CA GLY A 138 -10.20 12.55 -7.53
C GLY A 138 -8.90 12.24 -8.29
N GLN A 139 -7.84 11.87 -7.53
CA GLN A 139 -6.57 11.41 -8.10
C GLN A 139 -6.76 10.13 -8.94
N ILE A 140 -7.43 9.12 -8.40
CA ILE A 140 -7.77 7.86 -9.08
C ILE A 140 -8.50 8.11 -10.42
N GLN A 141 -9.44 9.06 -10.46
CA GLN A 141 -10.15 9.41 -11.70
C GLN A 141 -9.21 10.06 -12.72
N THR A 142 -8.31 10.92 -12.26
CA THR A 142 -7.31 11.60 -13.11
C THR A 142 -6.28 10.60 -13.65
N THR A 143 -5.75 9.72 -12.81
CA THR A 143 -4.80 8.66 -13.20
C THR A 143 -5.46 7.68 -14.18
N ALA A 144 -6.72 7.29 -13.96
CA ALA A 144 -7.48 6.46 -14.90
C ALA A 144 -7.72 7.14 -16.26
N SER A 145 -7.96 8.45 -16.29
CA SER A 145 -8.06 9.21 -17.55
C SER A 145 -6.75 9.21 -18.31
N LYS A 146 -5.63 9.51 -17.62
CA LYS A 146 -4.29 9.49 -18.22
C LYS A 146 -3.93 8.13 -18.82
N ILE A 147 -4.28 7.04 -18.14
CA ILE A 147 -4.08 5.67 -18.66
C ILE A 147 -4.84 5.48 -19.97
N SER A 148 -6.11 5.90 -20.04
CA SER A 148 -6.91 5.83 -21.26
C SER A 148 -6.31 6.67 -22.39
N ASP A 149 -5.81 7.87 -22.09
CA ASP A 149 -5.17 8.77 -23.07
C ASP A 149 -3.84 8.19 -23.59
N THR A 150 -2.98 7.66 -22.71
CA THR A 150 -1.70 7.03 -23.06
C THR A 150 -1.92 5.73 -23.84
N GLN A 151 -2.89 4.89 -23.47
CA GLN A 151 -3.30 3.74 -24.29
C GLN A 151 -3.77 4.18 -25.69
N GLY A 152 -4.58 5.24 -25.77
CA GLY A 152 -5.02 5.81 -27.05
C GLY A 152 -3.87 6.33 -27.90
N LYS A 153 -2.81 6.88 -27.31
CA LYS A 153 -1.57 7.26 -28.04
C LYS A 153 -0.84 6.03 -28.56
N ILE A 154 -0.62 5.02 -27.73
CA ILE A 154 0.07 3.77 -28.09
C ILE A 154 -0.57 3.12 -29.33
N GLU A 155 -1.90 2.96 -29.34
CA GLU A 155 -2.54 2.30 -30.47
C GLU A 155 -2.50 3.14 -31.76
N ARG A 156 -2.56 4.48 -31.67
CA ARG A 156 -2.33 5.37 -32.83
C ARG A 156 -0.90 5.23 -33.38
N SER A 157 0.11 5.18 -32.51
CA SER A 157 1.51 4.97 -32.93
C SER A 157 1.69 3.58 -33.56
N ARG A 158 1.07 2.53 -33.01
CA ARG A 158 1.08 1.19 -33.64
C ARG A 158 0.40 1.16 -35.00
N ASP A 159 -0.75 1.80 -35.16
CA ASP A 159 -1.46 1.88 -36.44
C ASP A 159 -0.65 2.65 -37.50
N ALA A 160 0.02 3.74 -37.08
CA ALA A 160 0.92 4.50 -37.94
C ALA A 160 2.13 3.66 -38.39
N LEU A 161 2.83 3.00 -37.45
CA LEU A 161 3.94 2.10 -37.75
C LEU A 161 3.52 0.94 -38.65
N ALA A 162 2.38 0.30 -38.39
CA ALA A 162 1.83 -0.75 -39.24
C ALA A 162 1.47 -0.22 -40.65
N GLY A 163 1.04 1.04 -40.75
CA GLY A 163 0.81 1.73 -42.02
C GLY A 163 2.11 2.01 -42.80
N ILE A 164 3.20 2.36 -42.10
CA ILE A 164 4.53 2.56 -42.70
C ILE A 164 5.11 1.21 -43.16
N ILE A 165 5.12 0.19 -42.30
CA ILE A 165 5.62 -1.16 -42.62
C ILE A 165 4.87 -1.76 -43.83
N ARG A 166 3.55 -1.56 -43.93
CA ARG A 166 2.75 -2.00 -45.10
C ARG A 166 3.00 -1.20 -46.38
N ARG A 167 3.58 0.00 -46.30
CA ARG A 167 4.04 0.77 -47.47
C ARG A 167 5.43 0.30 -47.87
N VAL A 168 6.39 0.31 -46.93
CA VAL A 168 7.74 -0.23 -47.14
C VAL A 168 7.69 -1.63 -47.76
N SER A 169 6.91 -2.56 -47.20
CA SER A 169 6.75 -3.93 -47.75
C SER A 169 6.10 -4.03 -49.14
N LYS A 170 5.49 -2.97 -49.68
CA LYS A 170 4.99 -2.90 -51.06
C LYS A 170 5.99 -2.24 -52.00
N ASP A 171 6.75 -1.28 -51.47
CA ASP A 171 7.73 -0.51 -52.22
C ASP A 171 9.08 -1.25 -52.30
N ASP A 172 9.37 -2.19 -51.38
CA ASP A 172 10.52 -3.11 -51.37
C ASP A 172 10.57 -4.09 -52.56
N GLU A 173 9.49 -4.18 -53.35
CA GLU A 173 9.50 -4.90 -54.64
C GLU A 173 10.31 -4.17 -55.71
N LYS A 174 10.68 -2.89 -55.50
CA LYS A 174 11.47 -2.07 -56.44
C LYS A 174 12.90 -1.86 -55.97
N GLY A 175 13.88 -2.23 -56.80
CA GLY A 175 15.30 -1.99 -56.48
C GLY A 175 15.69 -0.51 -56.59
N LEU A 176 16.70 -0.06 -55.82
CA LEU A 176 17.25 1.32 -55.95
C LEU A 176 17.68 1.67 -57.38
N VAL A 177 18.12 0.69 -58.16
CA VAL A 177 18.47 0.82 -59.59
C VAL A 177 17.22 1.03 -60.46
N GLU A 178 16.11 0.38 -60.11
CA GLU A 178 14.82 0.52 -60.81
C GLU A 178 14.21 1.90 -60.54
N ILE A 179 14.24 2.35 -59.28
CA ILE A 179 13.85 3.71 -58.87
C ILE A 179 14.68 4.77 -59.61
N LEU A 180 15.98 4.52 -59.83
CA LEU A 180 16.84 5.41 -60.62
C LEU A 180 16.42 5.50 -62.11
N PHE A 181 15.95 4.40 -62.72
CA PHE A 181 15.47 4.39 -64.10
C PHE A 181 14.01 4.85 -64.28
N GLU A 182 13.20 4.82 -63.22
CA GLU A 182 11.81 5.28 -63.24
C GLU A 182 11.68 6.81 -63.08
N ASN A 183 12.70 7.47 -62.52
CA ASN A 183 12.73 8.92 -62.32
C ASN A 183 13.21 9.69 -63.56
N GLN A 184 12.50 10.77 -63.91
CA GLN A 184 12.75 11.56 -65.13
C GLN A 184 13.99 12.47 -65.04
N SER A 185 14.45 12.79 -63.82
CA SER A 185 15.70 13.50 -63.58
C SER A 185 16.46 12.95 -62.38
N LEU A 186 17.77 13.20 -62.35
CA LEU A 186 18.63 12.86 -61.22
C LEU A 186 18.21 13.59 -59.92
N SER A 187 17.61 14.78 -60.04
CA SER A 187 17.06 15.52 -58.90
C SER A 187 15.91 14.77 -58.25
N ASP A 188 14.99 14.22 -59.06
CA ASP A 188 13.82 13.48 -58.55
C ASP A 188 14.25 12.18 -57.84
N PHE A 189 15.29 11.52 -58.35
CA PHE A 189 15.92 10.39 -57.67
C PHE A 189 16.46 10.79 -56.27
N PHE A 190 17.20 11.88 -56.15
CA PHE A 190 17.72 12.33 -54.86
C PHE A 190 16.64 12.80 -53.89
N VAL A 191 15.53 13.36 -54.38
CA VAL A 191 14.34 13.66 -53.56
C VAL A 191 13.76 12.38 -52.96
N ASN A 192 13.50 11.35 -53.78
CA ASN A 192 12.96 10.07 -53.30
C ASN A 192 13.89 9.36 -52.29
N VAL A 193 15.21 9.42 -52.49
CA VAL A 193 16.19 8.87 -51.54
C VAL A 193 16.18 9.64 -50.22
N ASN A 194 16.08 10.97 -50.27
CA ASN A 194 15.96 11.81 -49.08
C ASN A 194 14.65 11.53 -48.30
N ASP A 195 13.54 11.34 -49.02
CA ASP A 195 12.25 11.00 -48.42
C ASP A 195 12.27 9.62 -47.71
N LEU A 196 13.02 8.65 -48.24
CA LEU A 196 13.24 7.36 -47.56
C LEU A 196 14.10 7.49 -46.29
N VAL A 197 15.13 8.35 -46.30
CA VAL A 197 15.92 8.64 -45.09
C VAL A 197 15.06 9.33 -44.03
N LEU A 198 14.28 10.34 -44.41
CA LEU A 198 13.33 10.98 -43.52
C LEU A 198 12.28 10.00 -42.98
N LEU A 199 11.78 9.07 -43.80
CA LEU A 199 10.86 8.01 -43.34
C LEU A 199 11.52 7.12 -42.27
N GLN A 200 12.79 6.75 -42.46
CA GLN A 200 13.54 5.93 -41.51
C GLN A 200 13.79 6.66 -40.18
N GLU A 201 14.13 7.96 -40.23
CA GLU A 201 14.30 8.79 -39.03
C GLU A 201 12.99 8.94 -38.26
N ASN A 202 11.89 9.31 -38.93
CA ASN A 202 10.55 9.41 -38.34
C ASN A 202 10.07 8.07 -37.74
N LEU A 203 10.37 6.94 -38.38
CA LEU A 203 10.02 5.61 -37.87
C LEU A 203 10.81 5.27 -36.60
N LYS A 204 12.10 5.65 -36.53
CA LYS A 204 12.89 5.48 -35.30
C LYS A 204 12.34 6.36 -34.17
N GLU A 205 12.08 7.64 -34.43
CA GLU A 205 11.48 8.56 -33.45
C GLU A 205 10.13 8.02 -32.94
N THR A 206 9.28 7.50 -33.83
CA THR A 206 7.99 6.89 -33.46
C THR A 206 8.14 5.62 -32.61
N LEU A 207 9.23 4.86 -32.77
CA LEU A 207 9.54 3.68 -31.93
C LEU A 207 10.07 4.09 -30.56
N ASP A 208 10.99 5.05 -30.51
CA ASP A 208 11.52 5.60 -29.25
C ASP A 208 10.37 6.23 -28.42
N ASP A 209 9.48 7.01 -29.05
CA ASP A 209 8.24 7.52 -28.44
C ASP A 209 7.29 6.41 -27.95
N LEU A 210 7.15 5.33 -28.72
CA LEU A 210 6.29 4.20 -28.36
C LEU A 210 6.80 3.46 -27.12
N ASP A 211 8.11 3.36 -26.93
CA ASP A 211 8.70 2.76 -25.74
C ASP A 211 8.56 3.69 -24.53
N VAL A 212 8.79 5.00 -24.67
CA VAL A 212 8.49 5.99 -23.61
C VAL A 212 7.01 5.94 -23.19
N LEU A 213 6.08 5.82 -24.14
CA LEU A 213 4.65 5.69 -23.83
C LEU A 213 4.30 4.38 -23.11
N LYS A 214 5.00 3.27 -23.37
CA LYS A 214 4.82 2.01 -22.61
C LYS A 214 5.28 2.16 -21.16
N ASP A 215 6.43 2.79 -20.95
CA ASP A 215 6.99 3.00 -19.60
C ASP A 215 6.12 3.96 -18.78
N ASP A 216 5.60 5.03 -19.40
CA ASP A 216 4.59 5.91 -18.81
C ASP A 216 3.30 5.13 -18.47
N LEU A 217 2.81 4.28 -19.38
CA LEU A 217 1.62 3.45 -19.12
C LEU A 217 1.83 2.44 -17.96
N ILE A 218 3.02 1.85 -17.84
CA ILE A 218 3.37 0.97 -16.71
C ILE A 218 3.36 1.79 -15.41
N THR A 219 4.08 2.92 -15.40
CA THR A 219 4.19 3.82 -14.24
C THR A 219 2.82 4.31 -13.76
N GLN A 220 1.94 4.71 -14.68
CA GLN A 220 0.58 5.16 -14.34
C GLN A 220 -0.29 4.02 -13.79
N LYS A 221 -0.14 2.79 -14.29
CA LYS A 221 -0.86 1.61 -13.77
C LYS A 221 -0.38 1.22 -12.37
N GLU A 222 0.92 1.25 -12.13
CA GLU A 222 1.50 1.04 -10.79
C GLU A 222 0.97 2.09 -9.81
N LEU A 223 0.95 3.37 -10.21
CA LEU A 223 0.35 4.45 -9.41
C LEU A 223 -1.14 4.23 -9.14
N LEU A 224 -1.94 3.86 -10.14
CA LEU A 224 -3.38 3.62 -9.96
C LEU A 224 -3.66 2.45 -9.00
N ALA A 225 -2.86 1.39 -9.05
CA ALA A 225 -2.96 0.28 -8.10
C ALA A 225 -2.66 0.75 -6.67
N LEU A 226 -1.59 1.54 -6.51
CA LEU A 226 -1.14 2.09 -5.24
C LEU A 226 -2.15 3.09 -4.62
N GLU A 227 -2.81 3.91 -5.45
CA GLU A 227 -3.88 4.80 -5.01
C GLU A 227 -5.13 4.02 -4.55
N ARG A 228 -5.48 2.92 -5.22
CA ARG A 228 -6.62 2.07 -4.83
C ARG A 228 -6.38 1.32 -3.52
N SER A 229 -5.16 0.81 -3.33
CA SER A 229 -4.69 0.25 -2.06
C SER A 229 -4.85 1.25 -0.91
N ASP A 230 -4.37 2.48 -1.09
CA ASP A 230 -4.50 3.52 -0.07
C ASP A 230 -5.96 3.78 0.33
N VAL A 231 -6.91 3.74 -0.61
CA VAL A 231 -8.35 3.87 -0.32
C VAL A 231 -8.84 2.73 0.58
N GLU A 232 -8.44 1.49 0.32
CA GLU A 232 -8.85 0.33 1.11
C GLU A 232 -8.28 0.41 2.54
N VAL A 233 -6.97 0.63 2.66
CA VAL A 233 -6.28 0.75 3.94
C VAL A 233 -6.86 1.90 4.78
N LEU A 234 -7.12 3.07 4.18
CA LEU A 234 -7.73 4.21 4.86
C LEU A 234 -9.16 3.95 5.31
N ARG A 235 -9.97 3.23 4.51
CA ARG A 235 -11.33 2.84 4.92
C ARG A 235 -11.32 1.88 6.10
N LEU A 236 -10.48 0.83 6.05
CA LEU A 236 -10.31 -0.11 7.16
C LEU A 236 -9.79 0.60 8.43
N TYR A 237 -8.86 1.56 8.28
CA TYR A 237 -8.40 2.37 9.39
C TYR A 237 -9.48 3.29 9.95
N GLN A 238 -10.29 3.93 9.09
CA GLN A 238 -11.42 4.77 9.53
C GLN A 238 -12.45 3.97 10.33
N VAL A 239 -12.76 2.72 9.94
CA VAL A 239 -13.66 1.85 10.69
C VAL A 239 -13.08 1.55 12.09
N ARG A 240 -11.82 1.14 12.18
CA ARG A 240 -11.15 0.91 13.48
C ARG A 240 -11.10 2.15 14.37
N GLN A 241 -10.91 3.34 13.79
CA GLN A 241 -10.95 4.59 14.56
C GLN A 241 -12.36 4.92 15.08
N LYS A 242 -13.42 4.58 14.35
CA LYS A 242 -14.81 4.68 14.85
C LYS A 242 -15.07 3.69 15.99
N GLU A 243 -14.60 2.45 15.86
CA GLU A 243 -14.65 1.44 16.94
C GLU A 243 -13.91 1.91 18.19
N GLU A 244 -12.73 2.54 18.02
CA GLU A 244 -11.97 3.12 19.14
C GLU A 244 -12.70 4.30 19.82
N VAL A 245 -13.46 5.12 19.07
CA VAL A 245 -14.31 6.17 19.64
C VAL A 245 -15.43 5.56 20.48
N GLU A 246 -16.16 4.57 19.98
CA GLU A 246 -17.24 3.93 20.75
C GLU A 246 -16.70 3.18 21.98
N GLY A 247 -15.53 2.52 21.86
CA GLY A 247 -14.84 1.92 23.01
C GLY A 247 -14.40 2.95 24.06
N THR A 248 -13.85 4.09 23.63
CA THR A 248 -13.42 5.17 24.56
C THR A 248 -14.62 5.85 25.23
N LYS A 249 -15.76 5.99 24.55
CA LYS A 249 -17.02 6.44 25.16
C LYS A 249 -17.54 5.44 26.19
N ALA A 250 -17.57 4.14 25.85
CA ALA A 250 -18.00 3.10 26.79
C ALA A 250 -17.09 3.02 28.03
N GLU A 251 -15.79 3.25 27.87
CA GLU A 251 -14.83 3.40 28.98
C GLU A 251 -15.19 4.61 29.87
N GLN A 252 -15.47 5.77 29.27
CA GLN A 252 -15.90 6.99 29.97
C GLN A 252 -17.22 6.77 30.73
N ASP A 253 -18.23 6.20 30.10
CA ASP A 253 -19.55 5.94 30.69
C ASP A 253 -19.45 4.92 31.83
N HIS A 254 -18.68 3.85 31.65
CA HIS A 254 -18.39 2.86 32.70
C HIS A 254 -17.65 3.48 33.88
N LEU A 255 -16.64 4.33 33.62
CA LEU A 255 -15.89 5.04 34.66
C LEU A 255 -16.81 5.93 35.49
N LEU A 256 -17.67 6.71 34.85
CA LEU A 256 -18.66 7.56 35.52
C LEU A 256 -19.69 6.74 36.31
N ALA A 257 -20.14 5.60 35.78
CA ALA A 257 -21.10 4.71 36.44
C ALA A 257 -20.52 4.01 37.69
N VAL A 258 -19.31 3.46 37.59
CA VAL A 258 -18.65 2.74 38.70
C VAL A 258 -18.20 3.70 39.81
N THR A 259 -17.65 4.86 39.44
CA THR A 259 -17.24 5.88 40.42
C THR A 259 -18.42 6.65 41.00
N LYS A 260 -19.56 6.69 40.29
CA LYS A 260 -20.73 7.55 40.60
C LYS A 260 -20.36 9.03 40.71
N GLY A 261 -19.32 9.47 40.01
CA GLY A 261 -18.76 10.82 40.14
C GLY A 261 -17.95 11.06 41.42
N GLN A 262 -17.64 10.02 42.21
CA GLN A 262 -16.92 10.14 43.48
C GLN A 262 -15.42 9.86 43.32
N GLU A 263 -14.61 10.86 43.68
CA GLU A 263 -13.15 10.82 43.62
C GLU A 263 -12.55 9.66 44.45
N ALA A 264 -13.04 9.41 45.66
CA ALA A 264 -12.54 8.32 46.51
C ALA A 264 -12.74 6.92 45.89
N SER A 265 -13.85 6.73 45.15
CA SER A 265 -14.14 5.50 44.40
C SER A 265 -13.20 5.35 43.21
N TYR A 266 -12.85 6.47 42.55
CA TYR A 266 -11.85 6.49 41.47
C TYR A 266 -10.45 6.13 41.97
N GLN A 267 -9.97 6.73 43.07
CA GLN A 267 -8.65 6.41 43.65
C GLN A 267 -8.53 4.92 44.01
N THR A 268 -9.60 4.33 44.55
CA THR A 268 -9.65 2.90 44.89
C THR A 268 -9.57 2.02 43.64
N LEU A 269 -10.32 2.37 42.60
CA LEU A 269 -10.32 1.66 41.31
C LEU A 269 -8.97 1.79 40.60
N LEU A 270 -8.35 2.97 40.63
CA LEU A 270 -7.03 3.25 40.04
C LEU A 270 -5.96 2.37 40.68
N ALA A 271 -5.85 2.37 42.02
CA ALA A 271 -4.86 1.55 42.73
C ALA A 271 -5.03 0.03 42.47
N GLN A 272 -6.28 -0.46 42.41
CA GLN A 272 -6.56 -1.86 42.05
C GLN A 272 -6.17 -2.17 40.60
N THR A 273 -6.43 -1.24 39.68
CA THR A 273 -6.13 -1.39 38.26
C THR A 273 -4.63 -1.36 38.00
N GLU A 274 -3.88 -0.47 38.65
CA GLU A 274 -2.41 -0.39 38.55
C GLU A 274 -1.73 -1.65 39.10
N ALA A 275 -2.18 -2.16 40.25
CA ALA A 275 -1.68 -3.41 40.82
C ALA A 275 -1.95 -4.60 39.86
N THR A 276 -3.16 -4.69 39.33
CA THR A 276 -3.58 -5.75 38.40
C THR A 276 -2.82 -5.65 37.07
N ALA A 277 -2.68 -4.46 36.50
CA ALA A 277 -1.94 -4.23 35.26
C ALA A 277 -0.44 -4.54 35.41
N SER A 278 0.14 -4.27 36.58
CA SER A 278 1.54 -4.62 36.88
C SER A 278 1.72 -6.13 37.02
N GLN A 279 0.79 -6.84 37.67
CA GLN A 279 0.78 -8.31 37.73
C GLN A 279 0.58 -8.95 36.34
N ILE A 280 -0.35 -8.43 35.54
CA ILE A 280 -0.59 -8.88 34.17
C ILE A 280 0.66 -8.64 33.31
N ARG A 281 1.29 -7.46 33.36
CA ARG A 281 2.53 -7.18 32.62
C ARG A 281 3.67 -8.08 33.05
N ALA A 282 3.89 -8.27 34.35
CA ALA A 282 4.89 -9.22 34.86
C ALA A 282 4.60 -10.69 34.47
N ARG A 283 3.34 -11.03 34.15
CA ARG A 283 2.94 -12.36 33.66
C ARG A 283 3.02 -12.48 32.13
N ILE A 284 2.64 -11.45 31.38
CA ILE A 284 2.84 -11.34 29.93
C ILE A 284 4.34 -11.37 29.61
N PHE A 285 5.17 -10.66 30.35
CA PHE A 285 6.63 -10.71 30.25
C PHE A 285 7.16 -12.15 30.39
N ARG A 286 6.65 -12.91 31.37
CA ARG A 286 6.98 -14.34 31.57
C ARG A 286 6.40 -15.26 30.49
N LEU A 287 5.24 -14.96 29.92
CA LEU A 287 4.55 -15.80 28.93
C LEU A 287 4.95 -15.51 27.47
N LEU A 288 5.46 -14.32 27.16
CA LEU A 288 5.94 -13.96 25.82
C LEU A 288 7.25 -14.68 25.43
N GLY A 289 7.85 -15.45 26.31
CA GLY A 289 8.99 -16.34 26.02
C GLY A 289 8.67 -17.60 25.21
N GLY A 290 7.58 -17.60 24.43
CA GLY A 290 7.10 -18.75 23.63
C GLY A 290 7.34 -18.64 22.12
N GLY A 291 8.31 -17.84 21.66
CA GLY A 291 8.72 -17.72 20.25
C GLY A 291 10.20 -18.06 20.06
N GLN A 292 10.80 -17.65 18.92
CA GLN A 292 12.25 -17.75 18.72
C GLN A 292 13.09 -16.89 19.68
N MET A 293 12.46 -15.97 20.42
CA MET A 293 13.10 -15.04 21.34
C MET A 293 12.10 -14.52 22.40
N THR A 294 12.57 -14.26 23.61
CA THR A 294 11.82 -13.62 24.71
C THR A 294 11.74 -12.09 24.53
N PHE A 295 10.80 -11.43 25.24
CA PHE A 295 10.79 -9.96 25.26
C PHE A 295 12.05 -9.37 25.93
N GLU A 296 12.63 -10.05 26.92
CA GLU A 296 13.86 -9.61 27.58
C GLU A 296 15.06 -9.60 26.61
N GLU A 297 15.19 -10.62 25.76
CA GLU A 297 16.21 -10.68 24.72
C GLU A 297 15.96 -9.66 23.60
N ALA A 298 14.69 -9.49 23.18
CA ALA A 298 14.30 -8.43 22.24
C ALA A 298 14.68 -7.04 22.78
N TYR A 299 14.41 -6.80 24.06
CA TYR A 299 14.79 -5.56 24.74
C TYR A 299 16.31 -5.37 24.80
N LYS A 300 17.08 -6.42 25.12
CA LYS A 300 18.56 -6.36 25.08
C LYS A 300 19.09 -6.01 23.70
N PHE A 301 18.56 -6.58 22.62
CA PHE A 301 18.95 -6.21 21.25
C PHE A 301 18.51 -4.79 20.88
N ALA A 302 17.34 -4.36 21.31
CA ALA A 302 16.87 -2.99 21.09
C ALA A 302 17.71 -1.95 21.85
N LYS A 303 18.14 -2.23 23.09
CA LYS A 303 19.05 -1.37 23.87
C LYS A 303 20.47 -1.37 23.29
N PHE A 304 20.96 -2.51 22.79
CA PHE A 304 22.23 -2.54 22.05
C PHE A 304 22.18 -1.69 20.78
N ALA A 305 21.09 -1.77 20.01
CA ALA A 305 20.88 -0.93 18.84
C ALA A 305 20.74 0.56 19.21
N GLU A 306 19.97 0.89 20.25
CA GLU A 306 19.83 2.25 20.80
C GLU A 306 21.19 2.89 21.12
N GLN A 307 22.05 2.18 21.86
CA GLN A 307 23.40 2.64 22.23
C GLN A 307 24.30 2.96 21.03
N ARG A 308 24.06 2.35 19.86
CA ARG A 308 24.89 2.52 18.65
C ARG A 308 24.27 3.47 17.63
N THR A 309 22.96 3.67 17.68
CA THR A 309 22.21 4.42 16.66
C THR A 309 21.66 5.74 17.17
N GLY A 310 21.39 5.85 18.48
CA GLY A 310 20.69 6.99 19.09
C GLY A 310 19.17 6.96 18.91
N VAL A 311 18.62 5.88 18.33
CA VAL A 311 17.18 5.68 18.17
C VAL A 311 16.66 4.88 19.37
N ARG A 312 15.61 5.37 20.05
CA ARG A 312 15.14 4.73 21.29
C ARG A 312 14.70 3.27 21.09
N ALA A 313 15.03 2.42 22.05
CA ALA A 313 14.74 0.98 22.02
C ALA A 313 13.25 0.69 21.81
N ALA A 314 12.37 1.49 22.42
CA ALA A 314 10.92 1.37 22.28
C ALA A 314 10.39 1.63 20.85
N LEU A 315 11.06 2.49 20.05
CA LEU A 315 10.70 2.71 18.65
C LEU A 315 11.14 1.53 17.78
N ILE A 316 12.36 1.03 18.00
CA ILE A 316 12.90 -0.16 17.32
C ILE A 316 11.99 -1.38 17.58
N LEU A 317 11.61 -1.60 18.84
CA LEU A 317 10.67 -2.66 19.21
C LEU A 317 9.29 -2.49 18.57
N ALA A 318 8.75 -1.27 18.51
CA ALA A 318 7.44 -1.03 17.90
C ALA A 318 7.40 -1.28 16.40
N VAL A 319 8.48 -0.95 15.67
CA VAL A 319 8.64 -1.29 14.26
C VAL A 319 8.68 -2.81 14.10
N LEU A 320 9.56 -3.50 14.83
CA LEU A 320 9.73 -4.96 14.70
C LEU A 320 8.52 -5.78 15.17
N ASP A 321 7.78 -5.29 16.16
CA ASP A 321 6.50 -5.87 16.59
C ASP A 321 5.43 -5.75 15.50
N ARG A 322 5.40 -4.62 14.78
CA ARG A 322 4.49 -4.40 13.66
C ARG A 322 4.91 -5.13 12.37
N GLU A 323 6.20 -5.20 12.08
CA GLU A 323 6.73 -5.87 10.88
C GLU A 323 6.50 -7.38 10.90
N SER A 324 6.86 -8.03 12.01
CA SER A 324 6.94 -9.50 12.06
C SER A 324 6.53 -10.11 13.41
N ALA A 325 5.91 -9.33 14.30
CA ALA A 325 5.68 -9.69 15.70
C ALA A 325 6.98 -10.15 16.39
N LEU A 326 8.06 -9.35 16.23
CA LEU A 326 9.41 -9.62 16.73
C LEU A 326 10.03 -10.92 16.16
N GLY A 327 9.85 -11.17 14.86
CA GLY A 327 10.39 -12.32 14.14
C GLY A 327 9.52 -13.58 14.17
N ARG A 328 8.33 -13.53 14.75
CA ARG A 328 7.40 -14.68 14.79
C ARG A 328 6.70 -14.95 13.46
N ASN A 329 6.56 -13.94 12.61
CA ASN A 329 5.94 -14.03 11.29
C ASN A 329 6.80 -13.28 10.26
N VAL A 330 7.78 -13.97 9.67
CA VAL A 330 8.70 -13.41 8.67
C VAL A 330 8.25 -13.63 7.21
N GLY A 331 7.02 -14.13 7.03
CA GLY A 331 6.47 -14.56 5.75
C GLY A 331 6.49 -16.07 5.52
N GLN A 332 5.81 -16.49 4.45
CA GLN A 332 5.62 -17.88 4.05
C GLN A 332 5.76 -18.11 2.54
N CYS A 333 6.19 -17.10 1.78
CA CYS A 333 6.30 -17.16 0.32
C CYS A 333 7.75 -17.42 -0.12
N THR A 334 7.89 -17.99 -1.32
CA THR A 334 9.18 -18.14 -2.00
C THR A 334 9.51 -16.87 -2.78
N TYR A 335 10.79 -16.66 -3.10
CA TYR A 335 11.21 -15.47 -3.82
C TYR A 335 10.57 -15.36 -5.22
N HIS A 336 10.37 -16.48 -5.92
CA HIS A 336 9.73 -16.54 -7.26
C HIS A 336 8.35 -15.87 -7.33
N THR A 337 7.54 -15.99 -6.27
CA THR A 337 6.17 -15.47 -6.25
C THR A 337 6.04 -14.14 -5.50
N ALA A 338 7.08 -13.73 -4.77
CA ALA A 338 7.04 -12.55 -3.92
C ALA A 338 7.93 -11.39 -4.40
N MET A 339 9.09 -11.64 -4.98
CA MET A 339 10.06 -10.57 -5.27
C MET A 339 9.81 -9.88 -6.61
N ALA A 340 10.23 -8.62 -6.70
CA ALA A 340 10.25 -7.91 -7.97
C ALA A 340 11.37 -8.51 -8.85
N PRO A 341 11.06 -9.03 -10.05
CA PRO A 341 11.99 -9.83 -10.86
C PRO A 341 12.93 -9.00 -11.75
N GLY A 342 12.87 -7.67 -11.68
CA GLY A 342 13.61 -6.76 -12.55
C GLY A 342 13.02 -6.57 -13.96
N PRO A 343 13.66 -5.72 -14.78
CA PRO A 343 13.21 -5.42 -16.13
C PRO A 343 13.22 -6.66 -17.05
N PRO A 344 12.30 -6.77 -18.02
CA PRO A 344 11.28 -5.79 -18.41
C PRO A 344 9.98 -5.89 -17.58
N ASN A 345 9.90 -6.78 -16.59
CA ASN A 345 8.66 -7.07 -15.87
C ASN A 345 8.43 -6.18 -14.63
N SER A 346 9.48 -5.55 -14.10
CA SER A 346 9.41 -4.55 -13.04
C SER A 346 10.56 -3.56 -13.14
N THR A 347 10.37 -2.34 -12.64
CA THR A 347 11.45 -1.36 -12.45
C THR A 347 12.42 -1.73 -11.32
N ARG A 348 12.05 -2.65 -10.43
CA ARG A 348 12.83 -3.10 -9.27
C ARG A 348 13.29 -4.56 -9.44
N ASP A 349 14.54 -4.83 -9.11
CA ASP A 349 15.11 -6.20 -9.03
C ASP A 349 15.53 -6.51 -7.59
N ASP A 350 14.72 -7.31 -6.90
CA ASP A 350 15.07 -7.85 -5.57
C ASP A 350 15.63 -9.27 -5.63
N VAL A 351 15.40 -9.99 -6.75
CA VAL A 351 15.79 -11.38 -6.92
C VAL A 351 17.31 -11.50 -6.99
N THR A 352 17.98 -10.67 -7.79
CA THR A 352 19.44 -10.67 -7.91
C THR A 352 20.14 -10.45 -6.55
N PRO A 353 19.83 -9.42 -5.75
CA PRO A 353 20.43 -9.26 -4.43
C PRO A 353 20.02 -10.38 -3.44
N PHE A 354 18.81 -10.93 -3.52
CA PHE A 354 18.42 -12.07 -2.66
C PHE A 354 19.28 -13.32 -2.93
N LEU A 355 19.50 -13.67 -4.20
CA LEU A 355 20.34 -14.81 -4.60
C LEU A 355 21.81 -14.58 -4.20
N ALA A 356 22.29 -13.34 -4.21
CA ALA A 356 23.61 -13.00 -3.70
C ALA A 356 23.72 -13.17 -2.17
N ILE A 357 22.71 -12.72 -1.42
CA ILE A 357 22.64 -12.82 0.05
C ILE A 357 22.57 -14.29 0.51
N THR A 358 21.64 -15.09 -0.07
CA THR A 358 21.50 -16.51 0.29
C THR A 358 22.77 -17.29 -0.01
N LYS A 359 23.38 -17.07 -1.17
CA LYS A 359 24.70 -17.63 -1.53
C LYS A 359 25.81 -17.22 -0.56
N LYS A 360 25.89 -15.94 -0.15
CA LYS A 360 26.88 -15.45 0.84
C LYS A 360 26.70 -16.11 2.21
N LEU A 361 25.46 -16.42 2.58
CA LEU A 361 25.08 -17.05 3.85
C LEU A 361 25.11 -18.58 3.84
N GLY A 362 25.30 -19.22 2.68
CA GLY A 362 25.21 -20.68 2.54
C GLY A 362 23.78 -21.22 2.70
N LEU A 363 22.77 -20.40 2.42
CA LEU A 363 21.35 -20.77 2.48
C LEU A 363 20.85 -21.22 1.11
N ASP A 364 19.92 -22.19 1.10
CA ASP A 364 19.18 -22.58 -0.10
C ASP A 364 18.08 -21.52 -0.39
N PRO A 365 18.12 -20.81 -1.53
CA PRO A 365 17.12 -19.80 -1.88
C PRO A 365 15.70 -20.37 -2.07
N GLU A 366 15.55 -21.65 -2.44
CA GLU A 366 14.24 -22.28 -2.64
C GLU A 366 13.55 -22.61 -1.30
N ALA A 367 14.34 -22.93 -0.27
CA ALA A 367 13.85 -23.18 1.09
C ALA A 367 13.75 -21.91 1.95
N THR A 368 14.32 -20.78 1.50
CA THR A 368 14.39 -19.53 2.28
C THR A 368 13.12 -18.70 2.07
N LEU A 369 12.27 -18.67 3.08
CA LEU A 369 10.98 -17.96 3.06
C LEU A 369 11.14 -16.45 3.29
N VAL A 370 10.25 -15.69 2.64
CA VAL A 370 10.16 -14.22 2.66
C VAL A 370 8.72 -13.75 2.77
N SER A 371 8.50 -12.45 3.02
CA SER A 371 7.15 -11.88 3.07
C SER A 371 6.40 -12.09 1.77
N CYS A 372 5.13 -12.46 1.90
CA CYS A 372 4.24 -12.60 0.75
C CYS A 372 3.88 -11.22 0.18
N PRO A 373 3.60 -11.12 -1.14
CA PRO A 373 3.05 -9.89 -1.71
C PRO A 373 1.64 -9.69 -1.14
N ILE A 374 1.33 -8.46 -0.73
CA ILE A 374 -0.04 -8.07 -0.41
C ILE A 374 -0.72 -7.73 -1.73
N VAL A 375 -1.46 -8.68 -2.30
CA VAL A 375 -1.99 -8.62 -3.67
C VAL A 375 -2.95 -7.43 -3.91
N ALA A 376 -3.52 -6.86 -2.84
CA ALA A 376 -4.30 -5.62 -2.89
C ALA A 376 -3.43 -4.34 -2.94
N ASP A 377 -2.21 -4.40 -2.42
CA ASP A 377 -1.31 -3.25 -2.22
C ASP A 377 -0.15 -3.17 -3.21
N GLY A 378 0.14 -4.25 -3.94
CA GLY A 378 1.14 -4.29 -5.00
C GLY A 378 1.40 -5.69 -5.54
N ALA A 379 2.19 -5.78 -6.60
CA ALA A 379 2.57 -7.06 -7.21
C ALA A 379 3.66 -7.82 -6.43
N TYR A 380 4.40 -7.14 -5.54
CA TYR A 380 5.64 -7.66 -4.95
C TYR A 380 5.75 -7.40 -3.45
N GLY A 381 6.18 -8.42 -2.70
CA GLY A 381 6.65 -8.39 -1.30
C GLY A 381 8.14 -8.69 -1.24
N GLY A 382 8.52 -9.84 -0.65
CA GLY A 382 9.89 -10.34 -0.66
C GLY A 382 10.79 -9.81 0.46
N ALA A 383 10.23 -9.23 1.50
CA ALA A 383 10.99 -8.73 2.63
C ALA A 383 11.53 -9.88 3.51
N MET A 384 12.76 -9.74 4.02
CA MET A 384 13.50 -10.79 4.71
C MET A 384 13.58 -10.58 6.23
N GLY A 385 13.41 -11.67 6.98
CA GLY A 385 13.73 -11.76 8.40
C GLY A 385 12.90 -10.85 9.32
N PRO A 386 13.24 -10.77 10.62
CA PRO A 386 12.44 -10.04 11.62
C PRO A 386 12.27 -8.54 11.32
N ALA A 387 13.26 -7.94 10.66
CA ALA A 387 13.23 -6.53 10.30
C ALA A 387 12.45 -6.24 9.01
N GLN A 388 12.05 -7.27 8.26
CA GLN A 388 11.39 -7.16 6.95
C GLN A 388 12.12 -6.19 5.99
N PHE A 389 13.44 -6.34 5.86
CA PHE A 389 14.19 -5.58 4.86
C PHE A 389 14.04 -6.22 3.48
N ILE A 390 13.73 -5.42 2.46
CA ILE A 390 13.82 -5.82 1.05
C ILE A 390 15.31 -6.07 0.72
N PRO A 391 15.67 -7.09 -0.10
CA PRO A 391 17.06 -7.40 -0.47
C PRO A 391 17.89 -6.20 -0.94
N THR A 392 17.33 -5.38 -1.84
CA THR A 392 17.93 -4.12 -2.32
C THR A 392 18.23 -3.11 -1.21
N THR A 393 17.43 -3.11 -0.14
CA THR A 393 17.70 -2.27 1.04
C THR A 393 18.75 -2.91 1.94
N TRP A 394 18.68 -4.22 2.19
CA TRP A 394 19.62 -4.92 3.09
C TRP A 394 21.08 -4.71 2.68
N VAL A 395 21.40 -4.86 1.38
CA VAL A 395 22.78 -4.69 0.88
C VAL A 395 23.37 -3.31 1.16
N THR A 396 22.54 -2.25 1.30
CA THR A 396 23.02 -0.89 1.63
C THR A 396 23.39 -0.71 3.11
N TYR A 397 22.87 -1.57 3.99
CA TYR A 397 23.17 -1.54 5.43
C TYR A 397 24.15 -2.64 5.86
N GLU A 398 24.34 -3.69 5.06
CA GLU A 398 25.09 -4.91 5.41
C GLU A 398 26.44 -4.59 6.08
N SER A 399 27.32 -3.84 5.43
CA SER A 399 28.66 -3.50 5.95
C SER A 399 28.63 -2.71 7.28
N ARG A 400 27.60 -1.89 7.50
CA ARG A 400 27.40 -1.13 8.74
C ARG A 400 26.85 -2.01 9.85
N ILE A 401 26.03 -3.00 9.52
CA ILE A 401 25.59 -4.04 10.45
C ILE A 401 26.80 -4.89 10.87
N GLU A 402 27.59 -5.40 9.91
CA GLU A 402 28.83 -6.16 10.16
C GLU A 402 29.83 -5.39 11.05
N ALA A 403 29.92 -4.06 10.88
CA ALA A 403 30.77 -3.19 11.70
C ALA A 403 30.24 -2.96 13.14
N VAL A 404 28.92 -3.04 13.35
CA VAL A 404 28.28 -2.81 14.66
C VAL A 404 28.13 -4.10 15.46
N THR A 405 27.71 -5.20 14.82
CA THR A 405 27.47 -6.50 15.47
C THR A 405 28.68 -7.41 15.46
N GLY A 406 29.65 -7.18 14.56
CA GLY A 406 30.81 -8.05 14.35
C GLY A 406 30.49 -9.32 13.55
N SER A 407 29.21 -9.59 13.25
CA SER A 407 28.78 -10.79 12.54
C SER A 407 29.19 -10.70 11.06
N ARG A 408 30.01 -11.62 10.55
CA ARG A 408 30.46 -11.65 9.15
C ARG A 408 30.29 -13.05 8.55
N PRO A 409 29.49 -13.23 7.48
CA PRO A 409 28.57 -12.25 6.87
C PRO A 409 27.42 -11.82 7.82
N ALA A 410 26.92 -10.59 7.66
CA ALA A 410 25.65 -10.17 8.29
C ALA A 410 24.45 -10.92 7.69
N SER A 411 23.42 -11.19 8.50
CA SER A 411 22.25 -12.01 8.08
C SER A 411 20.93 -11.37 8.49
N PRO A 412 19.97 -11.18 7.55
CA PRO A 412 18.66 -10.59 7.87
C PRO A 412 17.81 -11.50 8.77
N TRP A 413 18.09 -12.81 8.80
CA TRP A 413 17.41 -13.78 9.68
C TRP A 413 18.04 -13.90 11.08
N ARG A 414 19.11 -13.15 11.39
CA ARG A 414 19.72 -13.10 12.73
C ARG A 414 19.18 -11.90 13.52
N ASN A 415 18.53 -12.16 14.65
CA ASN A 415 17.86 -11.13 15.47
C ASN A 415 18.74 -9.91 15.79
N LEU A 416 19.97 -10.10 16.28
CA LEU A 416 20.88 -8.98 16.59
C LEU A 416 21.15 -8.07 15.37
N ASP A 417 21.40 -8.68 14.21
CA ASP A 417 21.66 -7.95 12.96
C ASP A 417 20.39 -7.25 12.46
N ALA A 418 19.22 -7.90 12.56
CA ALA A 418 17.93 -7.32 12.20
C ALA A 418 17.58 -6.08 13.06
N PHE A 419 17.76 -6.16 14.38
CA PHE A 419 17.52 -5.05 15.29
C PHE A 419 18.47 -3.87 15.03
N VAL A 420 19.75 -4.16 14.75
CA VAL A 420 20.74 -3.14 14.39
C VAL A 420 20.45 -2.54 13.00
N ALA A 421 19.99 -3.34 12.03
CA ALA A 421 19.56 -2.86 10.73
C ALA A 421 18.40 -1.85 10.88
N SER A 422 17.35 -2.21 11.63
CA SER A 422 16.23 -1.31 11.89
C SER A 422 16.66 -0.04 12.61
N GLY A 423 17.54 -0.13 13.61
CA GLY A 423 18.08 1.05 14.31
C GLY A 423 18.90 1.96 13.38
N LEU A 424 19.73 1.40 12.50
CA LEU A 424 20.53 2.17 11.52
C LEU A 424 19.63 2.84 10.48
N TYR A 425 18.63 2.13 9.96
CA TYR A 425 17.68 2.68 9.00
C TYR A 425 16.84 3.81 9.62
N LEU A 426 16.33 3.61 10.83
CA LEU A 426 15.57 4.63 11.55
C LEU A 426 16.44 5.85 11.84
N LYS A 427 17.72 5.67 12.21
CA LYS A 427 18.67 6.77 12.42
C LYS A 427 18.80 7.63 11.17
N ASP A 428 19.13 7.01 10.04
CA ASP A 428 19.32 7.71 8.77
C ASP A 428 18.02 8.35 8.26
N SER A 429 16.88 7.74 8.62
CA SER A 429 15.54 8.27 8.35
C SER A 429 15.13 9.44 9.26
N GLY A 430 15.96 9.84 10.23
CA GLY A 430 15.69 10.96 11.15
C GLY A 430 15.01 10.56 12.46
N GLY A 431 15.04 9.29 12.85
CA GLY A 431 14.32 8.74 14.00
C GLY A 431 14.78 9.24 15.38
N ALA A 432 15.86 10.02 15.46
CA ALA A 432 16.26 10.74 16.67
C ALA A 432 15.58 12.13 16.81
N THR A 433 14.97 12.66 15.74
CA THR A 433 14.37 14.01 15.72
C THR A 433 12.91 14.02 15.26
N ASN A 434 12.52 13.12 14.36
CA ASN A 434 11.14 12.95 13.91
C ASN A 434 10.84 11.46 13.71
N GLU A 435 10.44 10.81 14.80
CA GLU A 435 10.10 9.38 14.80
C GLU A 435 8.95 9.04 13.84
N LEU A 436 7.97 9.94 13.69
CA LEU A 436 6.80 9.72 12.83
C LEU A 436 7.22 9.63 11.36
N ALA A 437 8.05 10.57 10.89
CA ALA A 437 8.61 10.54 9.55
C ALA A 437 9.56 9.35 9.35
N ALA A 438 10.36 9.00 10.36
CA ALA A 438 11.26 7.85 10.29
C ALA A 438 10.51 6.51 10.20
N ALA A 439 9.43 6.34 10.98
CA ALA A 439 8.54 5.20 10.87
C ALA A 439 7.83 5.19 9.50
N ALA A 440 7.28 6.31 9.03
CA ALA A 440 6.64 6.38 7.71
C ALA A 440 7.61 6.02 6.56
N ARG A 441 8.90 6.40 6.67
CA ARG A 441 9.96 5.99 5.74
C ARG A 441 10.22 4.49 5.77
N TYR A 442 10.21 3.88 6.95
CA TYR A 442 10.38 2.44 7.11
C TYR A 442 9.35 1.64 6.29
N TYR A 443 8.05 1.97 6.43
CA TYR A 443 6.97 1.23 5.76
C TYR A 443 6.74 1.62 4.29
N CYS A 444 7.15 2.81 3.85
CA CYS A 444 6.80 3.34 2.52
C CYS A 444 7.98 3.86 1.68
N GLY A 445 9.21 3.77 2.18
CA GLY A 445 10.41 4.26 1.49
C GLY A 445 10.31 5.73 1.08
N GLY A 446 10.65 6.02 -0.18
CA GLY A 446 10.58 7.38 -0.74
C GLY A 446 9.18 8.00 -0.70
N ASN A 447 8.12 7.19 -0.69
CA ASN A 447 6.72 7.64 -0.72
C ASN A 447 6.14 7.94 0.69
N TRP A 448 6.98 8.05 1.72
CA TRP A 448 6.61 8.25 3.13
C TRP A 448 5.66 9.42 3.42
N GLN A 449 5.63 10.44 2.56
CA GLN A 449 4.75 11.60 2.71
C GLN A 449 3.27 11.31 2.38
N ARG A 450 2.95 10.13 1.82
CA ARG A 450 1.55 9.70 1.61
C ARG A 450 0.81 9.67 2.94
N SER A 451 -0.47 10.06 2.88
CA SER A 451 -1.33 10.14 4.06
C SER A 451 -1.45 8.81 4.80
N VAL A 452 -1.40 7.67 4.10
CA VAL A 452 -1.41 6.32 4.71
C VAL A 452 -0.13 6.05 5.49
N CYS A 453 1.01 6.39 4.91
CA CYS A 453 2.33 6.19 5.50
C CYS A 453 2.50 6.99 6.80
N MET A 454 2.07 8.25 6.82
CA MET A 454 2.11 9.10 8.02
C MET A 454 0.98 8.74 9.01
N ASN A 455 -0.27 8.80 8.58
CA ASN A 455 -1.44 8.79 9.47
C ASN A 455 -1.95 7.38 9.83
N VAL A 456 -1.51 6.32 9.13
CA VAL A 456 -1.89 4.93 9.44
C VAL A 456 -0.68 4.14 9.94
N TYR A 457 0.39 4.04 9.13
CA TYR A 457 1.54 3.21 9.47
C TYR A 457 2.43 3.86 10.54
N GLY A 458 2.94 5.06 10.27
CA GLY A 458 3.76 5.83 11.20
C GLY A 458 3.04 6.10 12.53
N ALA A 459 1.83 6.65 12.47
CA ALA A 459 1.03 6.94 13.67
C ALA A 459 0.79 5.70 14.57
N ALA A 460 0.50 4.55 13.98
CA ALA A 460 0.33 3.30 14.74
C ALA A 460 1.65 2.82 15.39
N VAL A 461 2.79 2.99 14.72
CA VAL A 461 4.11 2.72 15.31
C VAL A 461 4.41 3.65 16.47
N ILE A 462 4.14 4.95 16.36
CA ILE A 462 4.35 5.91 17.46
C ILE A 462 3.48 5.57 18.67
N ASN A 463 2.19 5.28 18.44
CA ASN A 463 1.28 4.85 19.49
C ASN A 463 1.76 3.56 20.18
N ARG A 464 2.23 2.57 19.41
CA ARG A 464 2.77 1.32 19.94
C ARG A 464 4.08 1.54 20.70
N ALA A 465 4.98 2.38 20.19
CA ALA A 465 6.24 2.74 20.84
C ALA A 465 6.02 3.52 22.14
N ALA A 466 4.94 4.30 22.25
CA ALA A 466 4.56 4.96 23.50
C ALA A 466 4.01 3.97 24.55
N GLN A 467 3.34 2.90 24.14
CA GLN A 467 2.95 1.80 25.04
C GLN A 467 4.18 1.02 25.52
N ILE A 468 5.05 0.59 24.58
CA ILE A 468 6.26 -0.17 24.90
C ILE A 468 7.19 0.64 25.82
N GLN A 469 7.29 1.97 25.65
CA GLN A 469 8.05 2.81 26.57
C GLN A 469 7.50 2.75 28.00
N LYS A 470 6.18 2.87 28.19
CA LYS A 470 5.57 2.74 29.54
C LYS A 470 5.84 1.40 30.19
N ASP A 471 5.94 0.33 29.41
CA ASP A 471 6.24 -1.00 29.93
C ASP A 471 7.74 -1.15 30.27
N ILE A 472 8.63 -0.49 29.52
CA ILE A 472 10.06 -0.37 29.86
C ILE A 472 10.26 0.48 31.13
N ASP A 473 9.57 1.62 31.24
CA ASP A 473 9.65 2.52 32.40
C ASP A 473 9.18 1.87 33.71
N VAL A 474 8.44 0.76 33.63
CA VAL A 474 8.02 -0.09 34.77
C VAL A 474 9.06 -1.18 35.07
N LEU A 475 9.87 -1.59 34.10
CA LEU A 475 10.95 -2.58 34.25
C LEU A 475 12.27 -1.95 34.72
N GLU A 476 12.50 -0.67 34.43
CA GLU A 476 13.68 0.10 34.86
C GLU A 476 13.50 0.79 36.23
N ARG A 477 12.40 0.50 36.95
CA ARG A 477 12.12 0.94 38.34
C ARG A 477 12.39 -0.18 39.34
#